data_AF-A0A1G8PP58-F1
#
_entry.id   AF-A0A1G8PP58-F1
#
_cell.length_a   1.000
_cell.length_b   1.000
_cell.length_c   1.000
_cell.angle_alpha   90.00
_cell.angle_beta   90.00
_cell.angle_gamma   90.00
#
_symmetry.space_group_name_H-M   'P 1'
#
loop_
_entity.id
_entity.type
_entity.pdbx_description
1 polymer ?
#
loop_
_entity_poly.entity_id
_entity_poly.type
_entity_poly.pdbx_seq_one_letter_code
_entity_poly.pdbx_strand_id
1 'polypeptide(L)'
;MKGVVEETEKQVCHVNMLQFDRMYHTYIHMEDVEHSELLFIQQLQLYGEELCPLNGIISYEERRTQCDIHPRDEEDSEEDNNVPYI
;
A
#
# COMPACT_ATOMS: atom_id res chain seq x y z
N MET A 1 13.99 -16.00 -18.04
CA MET A 1 13.39 -16.26 -16.71
C MET A 1 13.53 -15.11 -15.71
N LYS A 2 14.14 -13.96 -16.06
CA LYS A 2 14.16 -12.78 -15.16
C LYS A 2 12.80 -12.09 -15.03
N GLY A 3 12.06 -11.97 -16.14
CA GLY A 3 10.77 -11.29 -16.13
C GLY A 3 9.66 -11.91 -15.26
N VAL A 4 9.73 -13.20 -14.92
CA VAL A 4 8.73 -13.82 -14.02
C VAL A 4 8.99 -13.43 -12.56
N VAL A 5 10.26 -13.30 -12.16
CA VAL A 5 10.63 -12.89 -10.81
C VAL A 5 10.28 -11.42 -10.60
N GLU A 6 10.67 -10.56 -11.55
CA GLU A 6 10.37 -9.13 -11.52
C GLU A 6 8.85 -8.85 -11.44
N GLU A 7 8.04 -9.56 -12.23
CA GLU A 7 6.58 -9.44 -12.18
C GLU A 7 6.01 -9.91 -10.83
N THR A 8 6.55 -11.00 -10.28
CA THR A 8 6.12 -11.51 -8.97
C THR A 8 6.45 -10.51 -7.86
N GLU A 9 7.63 -9.89 -7.90
CA GLU A 9 8.05 -8.85 -6.93
C GLU A 9 7.16 -7.61 -7.03
N LYS A 10 6.80 -7.17 -8.24
CA LYS A 10 5.83 -6.08 -8.45
C LYS A 10 4.46 -6.43 -7.85
N GLN A 11 3.95 -7.62 -8.10
CA GLN A 11 2.64 -8.07 -7.59
C GLN A 11 2.61 -8.16 -6.06
N VAL A 12 3.65 -8.75 -5.45
CA VAL A 12 3.76 -8.81 -3.99
C VAL A 12 3.80 -7.41 -3.39
N CYS A 13 4.60 -6.51 -3.96
CA CYS A 13 4.67 -5.13 -3.52
C CYS A 13 3.29 -4.44 -3.61
N HIS A 14 2.59 -4.59 -4.73
CA HIS A 14 1.26 -4.01 -4.92
C HIS A 14 0.24 -4.51 -3.88
N VAL A 15 0.15 -5.83 -3.67
CA VAL A 15 -0.81 -6.43 -2.71
C VAL A 15 -0.50 -5.98 -1.28
N ASN A 16 0.77 -5.98 -0.89
CA ASN A 16 1.20 -5.56 0.44
C ASN A 16 0.90 -4.08 0.68
N MET A 17 1.21 -3.21 -0.29
CA MET A 17 0.87 -1.79 -0.21
C MET A 17 -0.64 -1.57 -0.07
N LEU A 18 -1.45 -2.25 -0.89
CA LEU A 18 -2.91 -2.13 -0.83
C LEU A 18 -3.48 -2.59 0.52
N GLN A 19 -2.92 -3.67 1.09
CA GLN A 19 -3.30 -4.14 2.43
C GLN A 19 -2.94 -3.12 3.51
N PHE A 20 -1.72 -2.59 3.47
CA PHE A 20 -1.26 -1.58 4.41
C PHE A 20 -2.05 -0.27 4.29
N ASP A 21 -2.33 0.19 3.08
CA ASP A 21 -3.15 1.38 2.80
C ASP A 21 -4.54 1.25 3.44
N ARG A 22 -5.25 0.13 3.21
CA ARG A 22 -6.56 -0.13 3.84
C ARG A 22 -6.48 -0.13 5.36
N MET A 23 -5.47 -0.79 5.94
CA MET A 23 -5.28 -0.82 7.39
C MET A 23 -5.01 0.59 7.93
N TYR A 24 -4.14 1.37 7.28
CA TYR A 24 -3.80 2.72 7.68
C TYR A 24 -5.01 3.66 7.61
N HIS A 25 -5.75 3.63 6.51
CA HIS A 25 -7.00 4.39 6.35
C HIS A 25 -8.05 4.01 7.39
N THR A 26 -8.16 2.71 7.70
CA THR A 26 -9.05 2.23 8.76
C THR A 26 -8.63 2.78 10.11
N TYR A 27 -7.33 2.75 10.44
CA TYR A 27 -6.79 3.27 11.69
C TYR A 27 -7.06 4.77 11.86
N ILE A 28 -6.73 5.60 10.86
CA ILE A 28 -6.96 7.05 10.96
C ILE A 28 -8.44 7.39 11.11
N HIS A 29 -9.33 6.61 10.49
CA HIS A 29 -10.78 6.78 10.62
C HIS A 29 -11.31 6.33 11.98
N MET A 30 -10.85 5.19 12.50
CA MET A 30 -11.29 4.66 13.80
C MET A 30 -10.82 5.51 14.97
N GLU A 31 -9.60 6.05 14.90
CA GLU A 31 -9.02 6.88 15.96
C GLU A 31 -9.38 8.37 15.82
N ASP A 32 -10.14 8.75 14.77
CA ASP A 32 -10.51 10.15 14.46
C ASP A 32 -9.29 11.08 14.40
N VAL A 33 -8.22 10.61 13.74
CA VAL A 33 -6.98 11.36 13.56
C VAL A 33 -6.74 11.66 12.08
N GLU A 34 -6.11 12.79 11.79
CA GLU A 34 -5.68 13.10 10.44
C GLU A 34 -4.36 12.42 10.10
N HIS A 35 -4.14 12.19 8.79
CA HIS A 35 -2.84 11.76 8.30
C HIS A 35 -1.74 12.76 8.69
N SER A 36 -0.62 12.24 9.17
CA SER A 36 0.63 12.98 9.26
C SER A 36 1.79 12.04 8.89
N GLU A 37 2.88 12.62 8.36
CA GLU A 37 4.06 11.86 7.97
C GLU A 37 4.64 11.06 9.14
N LEU A 38 4.70 11.66 10.34
CA LEU A 38 5.17 10.97 11.54
C LEU A 38 4.29 9.76 11.90
N LEU A 39 2.96 9.93 11.85
CA LEU A 39 2.02 8.84 12.13
C LEU A 39 2.16 7.72 11.11
N PHE A 40 2.31 8.07 9.83
CA PHE A 40 2.50 7.11 8.76
C PHE A 40 3.79 6.29 8.94
N ILE A 41 4.91 6.95 9.25
CA ILE A 41 6.18 6.28 9.54
C ILE A 41 6.05 5.35 10.76
N GLN A 42 5.36 5.78 11.81
CA GLN A 42 5.10 4.93 12.97
C GLN A 42 4.28 3.69 12.61
N GLN A 43 3.23 3.84 11.80
CA GLN A 43 2.41 2.73 11.35
C GLN A 43 3.17 1.77 10.44
N LEU A 44 4.04 2.28 9.55
CA LEU A 44 4.96 1.46 8.76
C LEU A 44 5.89 0.62 9.63
N GLN A 45 6.44 1.22 10.69
CA GLN A 45 7.31 0.50 11.64
C GLN A 45 6.54 -0.56 12.44
N LEU A 46 5.29 -0.27 12.82
CA LEU A 46 4.43 -1.19 13.56
C LEU A 46 3.92 -2.35 12.70
N TYR A 47 3.75 -2.14 11.39
CA TYR A 47 3.30 -3.19 10.47
C TYR A 47 4.23 -4.40 10.49
N GLY A 48 5.54 -4.19 10.68
CA GLY A 48 6.51 -5.24 10.98
C GLY A 48 6.84 -6.19 9.83
N GLU A 49 6.17 -6.06 8.69
CA GLU A 49 6.41 -6.83 7.46
C GLU A 49 7.02 -5.95 6.37
N GLU A 50 7.86 -6.56 5.53
CA GLU A 50 8.46 -5.89 4.38
C GLU A 50 7.42 -5.68 3.27
N LEU A 51 7.04 -4.43 3.01
CA LEU A 51 6.03 -4.12 2.01
C LEU A 51 6.51 -4.38 0.58
N CYS A 52 7.76 -4.03 0.28
CA CYS A 52 8.35 -4.22 -1.04
C CYS A 52 9.50 -5.24 -0.96
N PRO A 53 9.45 -6.37 -1.70
CA PRO A 53 10.51 -7.39 -1.68
C PRO A 53 11.91 -6.89 -2.09
N LEU A 54 11.97 -5.72 -2.71
CA LEU A 54 13.20 -5.05 -3.13
C LEU A 54 13.63 -3.93 -2.19
N ASN A 55 13.05 -3.87 -0.97
CA ASN A 55 13.30 -2.82 0.02
C ASN A 55 13.06 -1.40 -0.52
N GLY A 56 12.01 -1.25 -1.35
CA GLY A 56 11.57 0.06 -1.84
C GLY A 56 11.10 0.96 -0.70
N ILE A 57 11.32 2.26 -0.87
CA ILE A 57 10.84 3.30 0.04
C ILE A 57 9.33 3.46 -0.20
N ILE A 58 8.57 3.38 0.90
CA ILE A 58 7.12 3.57 0.88
C ILE A 58 6.78 4.99 1.35
N SER A 59 6.10 5.75 0.50
CA SER A 59 5.59 7.09 0.80
C SER A 59 4.06 7.12 0.82
N TYR A 60 3.49 8.20 1.34
CA TYR A 60 2.05 8.45 1.31
C TYR A 60 1.80 9.75 0.56
N GLU A 61 1.22 9.65 -0.63
CA GLU A 61 1.03 10.75 -1.58
C GLU A 61 -0.37 10.64 -2.17
N GLU A 62 -1.04 11.76 -2.42
CA GLU A 62 -2.38 11.79 -3.01
C GLU A 62 -3.42 10.89 -2.29
N ARG A 63 -3.28 10.77 -0.97
CA ARG A 63 -4.10 9.91 -0.09
C ARG A 63 -3.94 8.40 -0.33
N ARG A 64 -2.80 7.97 -0.88
CA ARG A 64 -2.49 6.55 -1.14
C ARG A 64 -1.04 6.26 -0.81
N THR A 65 -0.75 5.00 -0.50
CA THR A 65 0.62 4.51 -0.35
C THR A 65 1.28 4.25 -1.71
N GLN A 66 2.53 4.69 -1.88
CA GLN A 66 3.32 4.51 -3.09
C GLN A 66 4.67 3.86 -2.78
N CYS A 67 5.19 3.07 -3.73
CA CYS A 67 6.56 2.55 -3.70
C CYS A 67 7.38 3.23 -4.79
N ASP A 68 8.60 3.63 -4.45
CA ASP A 68 9.56 4.24 -5.39
C ASP A 68 10.07 3.27 -6.48
N ILE A 69 10.17 1.97 -6.17
CA ILE A 69 10.62 0.93 -7.11
C ILE A 69 9.46 0.41 -7.97
N HIS A 70 8.28 0.24 -7.37
CA HIS A 70 7.08 -0.29 -8.02
C HIS A 70 5.95 0.75 -7.92
N PRO A 71 6.01 1.84 -8.71
CA PRO A 71 4.95 2.84 -8.70
C PRO A 71 3.62 2.20 -9.07
N ARG A 72 2.55 2.60 -8.38
CA ARG A 72 1.22 2.12 -8.70
C ARG A 72 0.76 2.79 -9.99
N ASP A 73 0.40 1.99 -10.99
CA ASP A 73 -0.12 2.49 -12.25
C ASP A 73 -1.48 3.21 -11.97
N GLU A 74 -1.70 4.39 -12.57
CA GLU A 74 -2.91 5.21 -12.34
C GLU A 74 -4.23 4.47 -12.71
N GLU A 75 -4.12 3.43 -13.54
CA GLU A 75 -5.23 2.58 -13.98
C GLU A 75 -5.72 1.59 -12.91
N ASP A 76 -4.98 1.34 -11.82
CA ASP A 76 -5.42 0.50 -10.68
C ASP A 76 -6.39 1.25 -9.73
N SER A 77 -7.06 2.28 -10.25
CA SER A 77 -8.26 2.87 -9.68
C SER A 77 -9.52 2.11 -10.11
N GLU A 78 -9.44 0.78 -10.23
CA GLU A 78 -10.64 -0.03 -10.23
C GLU A 78 -11.27 0.03 -8.83
N GLU A 79 -12.27 0.89 -8.75
CA GLU A 79 -13.42 0.81 -7.88
C GLU A 79 -13.51 -0.48 -7.07
N ASP A 80 -13.49 -0.31 -5.75
CA ASP A 80 -14.02 -1.24 -4.77
C ASP A 80 -15.57 -1.33 -4.90
N ASN A 81 -16.06 -1.68 -6.10
CA ASN A 81 -17.47 -1.88 -6.43
C ASN A 81 -17.71 -3.32 -6.91
N ASN A 82 -17.18 -4.31 -6.18
CA ASN A 82 -17.67 -5.67 -6.36
C ASN A 82 -17.85 -6.38 -5.00
N VAL A 83 -18.80 -5.85 -4.22
CA VAL A 83 -19.52 -6.66 -3.24
C VAL A 83 -20.88 -6.99 -3.86
N PRO A 84 -21.10 -8.23 -4.37
CA PRO A 84 -22.44 -8.67 -4.68
C PRO A 84 -23.23 -8.75 -3.37
N TYR A 85 -24.28 -7.93 -3.25
CA TYR A 85 -25.31 -8.18 -2.24
C TYR A 85 -25.98 -9.52 -2.58
N ILE A 86 -25.81 -10.52 -1.71
CA ILE A 86 -26.56 -11.79 -1.71
C ILE A 86 -27.64 -11.77 -0.64
#